data_AF-A0A537PEZ1-F1
#
_entry.id   AF-A0A537PEZ1-F1
#
_cell.length_a   1.000
_cell.length_b   1.000
_cell.length_c   1.000
_cell.angle_alpha   90.00
_cell.angle_beta   90.00
_cell.angle_gamma   90.00
#
_symmetry.space_group_name_H-M   'P 1'
#
loop_
_entity.id
_entity.type
_entity.pdbx_description
1 polymer ?
#
loop_
_entity_poly.entity_id
_entity_poly.type
_entity_poly.pdbx_seq_one_letter_code
_entity_poly.pdbx_strand_id
1 'polypeptide(L)'
;MSRLKEEGISRRGWRSNEIAAKIATTADNPDPKPYTPTPGTLDPRPVVKELDAAVPKDWDIIVAGGHCFSFAMTHLGGRPAGKYHIPIDFGAIGSGLPAAIGVAAARNNGKVMLIDGDGSLYQHIQELETVR
;
A
#
# COMPACT_ATOMS: atom_id res chain seq x y z
N MET A 1 -2.88 29.65 -7.69
CA MET A 1 -1.52 30.06 -8.12
C MET A 1 -1.33 31.59 -8.13
N SER A 2 -2.38 32.42 -8.31
CA SER A 2 -2.26 33.90 -8.28
C SER A 2 -1.84 34.45 -6.92
N ARG A 3 -2.50 34.03 -5.84
CA ARG A 3 -2.23 34.50 -4.47
C ARG A 3 -0.80 34.22 -3.98
N LEU A 4 -0.23 33.06 -4.32
CA LEU A 4 1.16 32.72 -3.98
C LEU A 4 2.19 33.58 -4.73
N LYS A 5 1.89 33.96 -5.97
CA LYS A 5 2.75 34.85 -6.76
C LYS A 5 2.66 36.30 -6.25
N GLU A 6 1.47 36.75 -5.87
CA GLU A 6 1.24 38.06 -5.24
C GLU A 6 2.00 38.19 -3.90
N GLU A 7 2.08 37.09 -3.13
CA GLU A 7 2.88 37.02 -1.89
C GLU A 7 4.39 36.81 -2.15
N GLY A 8 4.86 36.84 -3.40
CA GLY A 8 6.28 36.68 -3.75
C GLY A 8 6.84 35.27 -3.55
N ILE A 9 5.97 34.28 -3.27
CA ILE A 9 6.39 32.89 -3.01
C ILE A 9 6.60 32.18 -4.35
N SER A 10 7.86 32.18 -4.81
CA SER A 10 8.32 31.33 -5.91
C SER A 10 9.18 30.20 -5.36
N ARG A 11 8.68 28.96 -5.42
CA ARG A 11 9.44 27.75 -5.07
C ARG A 11 9.63 26.89 -6.30
N ARG A 12 10.86 26.38 -6.50
CA ARG A 12 11.11 25.29 -7.44
C ARG A 12 10.22 24.11 -7.00
N GLY A 13 9.30 23.69 -7.87
CA GLY A 13 8.41 22.57 -7.59
C GLY A 13 9.16 21.24 -7.56
N TRP A 14 8.52 20.20 -7.02
CA TRP A 14 9.08 18.86 -6.92
C TRP A 14 9.09 18.07 -8.24
N ARG A 15 8.40 18.56 -9.27
CA ARG A 15 8.36 17.95 -10.60
C ARG A 15 9.55 18.42 -11.44
N SER A 16 10.72 17.85 -11.19
CA SER A 16 11.95 18.13 -11.94
C SER A 16 12.59 16.83 -12.45
N ASN A 17 13.43 16.92 -13.48
CA ASN A 17 14.18 15.77 -14.01
C ASN A 17 15.10 15.15 -12.95
N GLU A 18 15.61 15.97 -12.03
CA GLU A 18 16.45 15.54 -10.91
C GLU A 18 15.65 14.65 -9.94
N ILE A 19 14.42 15.06 -9.56
CA ILE A 19 13.55 14.26 -8.71
C ILE A 19 13.07 12.99 -9.42
N ALA A 20 12.74 13.08 -10.71
CA ALA A 20 12.37 11.92 -11.52
C ALA A 20 13.51 10.89 -11.59
N ALA A 21 14.75 11.34 -11.84
CA ALA A 21 15.93 10.49 -11.84
C ALA A 21 16.15 9.86 -10.47
N LYS A 22 16.02 10.64 -9.38
CA LYS A 22 16.13 10.12 -8.02
C LYS A 22 15.13 9.00 -7.75
N ILE A 23 13.84 9.23 -8.03
CA ILE A 23 12.78 8.23 -7.87
C ILE A 23 13.11 6.96 -8.67
N ALA A 24 13.54 7.10 -9.93
CA ALA A 24 13.90 5.97 -10.77
C ALA A 24 15.09 5.17 -10.20
N THR A 25 16.12 5.85 -9.69
CA THR A 25 17.31 5.19 -9.12
C THR A 25 17.08 4.57 -7.74
N THR A 26 16.05 4.98 -7.01
CA THR A 26 15.72 4.43 -5.67
C THR A 26 14.59 3.40 -5.70
N ALA A 27 14.08 3.02 -6.88
CA ALA A 27 12.91 2.16 -7.01
C ALA A 27 13.09 0.79 -6.31
N ASP A 28 14.29 0.20 -6.35
CA ASP A 28 14.57 -1.11 -5.71
C ASP A 28 14.70 -1.02 -4.19
N ASN A 29 15.03 0.17 -3.67
CA ASN A 29 15.16 0.42 -2.24
C ASN A 29 14.63 1.81 -1.82
N PRO A 30 13.30 1.99 -1.84
CA PRO A 30 12.68 3.30 -1.62
C PRO A 30 12.75 3.78 -0.17
N ASP A 31 12.92 2.86 0.79
CA ASP A 31 13.20 3.17 2.20
C ASP A 31 14.54 2.55 2.65
N PRO A 32 15.67 3.27 2.47
CA PRO A 32 16.99 2.77 2.85
C PRO A 32 17.29 2.96 4.34
N LYS A 33 16.36 3.47 5.15
CA LYS A 33 16.63 3.80 6.55
C LYS A 33 17.04 2.53 7.32
N PRO A 34 18.21 2.53 7.99
CA PRO A 34 18.60 1.40 8.84
C PRO A 34 17.58 1.18 9.95
N TYR A 35 17.24 -0.08 10.19
CA TYR A 35 16.37 -0.51 11.28
C TYR A 35 16.80 -1.88 11.75
N THR A 36 16.85 -2.07 13.06
CA THR A 36 17.12 -3.37 13.68
C THR A 36 15.83 -3.86 14.31
N PRO A 37 15.24 -4.95 13.80
CA PRO A 37 14.04 -5.53 14.40
C PRO A 37 14.31 -6.02 15.82
N THR A 38 13.29 -5.92 16.67
CA THR A 38 13.31 -6.56 17.98
C THR A 38 13.46 -8.08 17.80
N PRO A 39 14.22 -8.79 18.67
CA PRO A 39 14.32 -10.24 18.60
C PRO A 39 12.94 -10.90 18.56
N GLY A 40 12.76 -11.85 17.63
CA GLY A 40 11.48 -12.54 17.40
C GLY A 40 10.48 -11.80 16.51
N THR A 41 10.84 -10.64 15.96
CA THR A 41 9.99 -9.87 15.04
C THR A 41 10.63 -9.76 13.65
N LEU A 42 9.81 -9.43 12.66
CA LEU A 42 10.27 -9.17 11.28
C LEU A 42 10.17 -7.68 10.98
N ASP A 43 11.14 -7.16 10.22
CA ASP A 43 10.97 -5.88 9.55
C ASP A 43 9.88 -6.02 8.47
N PRO A 44 8.80 -5.21 8.48
CA PRO A 44 7.75 -5.31 7.47
C PRO A 44 8.25 -5.06 6.04
N ARG A 45 9.35 -4.32 5.86
CA ARG A 45 9.86 -3.93 4.54
C ARG A 45 10.32 -5.14 3.70
N PRO A 46 11.24 -6.01 4.17
CA PRO A 46 11.57 -7.24 3.47
C PRO A 46 10.37 -8.18 3.38
N VAL A 47 9.48 -8.25 4.37
CA VAL A 47 8.26 -9.10 4.29
C VAL A 47 7.38 -8.71 3.10
N VAL A 48 7.11 -7.42 2.91
CA VAL A 48 6.33 -6.94 1.77
C VAL A 48 7.04 -7.20 0.45
N LYS A 49 8.38 -7.06 0.38
CA LYS A 49 9.15 -7.40 -0.83
C LYS A 49 9.03 -8.88 -1.20
N GLU A 50 9.12 -9.77 -0.21
CA GLU A 50 8.95 -11.21 -0.42
C GLU A 50 7.52 -11.56 -0.87
N LEU A 51 6.50 -10.95 -0.24
CA LEU A 51 5.11 -11.09 -0.69
C LEU A 51 4.92 -10.56 -2.12
N ASP A 52 5.55 -9.44 -2.47
CA ASP A 52 5.46 -8.85 -3.81
C ASP A 52 6.02 -9.78 -4.88
N ALA A 53 7.12 -10.47 -4.57
CA ALA A 53 7.79 -11.44 -5.44
C ALA A 53 7.00 -12.75 -5.56
N ALA A 54 6.42 -13.23 -4.46
CA ALA A 54 5.68 -14.49 -4.42
C ALA A 54 4.28 -14.40 -5.06
N VAL A 55 3.60 -13.25 -4.93
CA VAL A 55 2.21 -13.09 -5.38
C VAL A 55 2.14 -12.66 -6.84
N PRO A 56 1.43 -13.40 -7.71
CA PRO A 56 1.32 -13.05 -9.12
C PRO A 56 0.85 -11.62 -9.38
N LYS A 57 1.39 -10.99 -10.43
CA LYS A 57 1.15 -9.57 -10.73
C LYS A 57 -0.25 -9.27 -11.30
N ASP A 58 -1.02 -10.31 -11.65
CA ASP A 58 -2.39 -10.19 -12.14
C ASP A 58 -3.45 -10.26 -11.02
N TRP A 59 -3.05 -10.41 -9.75
CA TRP A 59 -3.94 -10.39 -8.60
C TRP A 59 -4.39 -8.98 -8.24
N ASP A 60 -5.64 -8.86 -7.78
CA ASP A 60 -6.15 -7.65 -7.15
C ASP A 60 -5.61 -7.57 -5.71
N ILE A 61 -5.04 -6.43 -5.35
CA ILE A 61 -4.39 -6.17 -4.07
C ILE A 61 -5.25 -5.20 -3.27
N ILE A 62 -5.68 -5.62 -2.08
CA ILE A 62 -6.35 -4.75 -1.11
C ILE A 62 -5.35 -4.41 -0.02
N VAL A 63 -5.22 -3.12 0.29
CA VAL A 63 -4.37 -2.64 1.38
C VAL A 63 -5.24 -1.87 2.36
N ALA A 64 -5.38 -2.43 3.56
CA ALA A 64 -6.14 -1.79 4.63
C ALA A 64 -5.42 -0.53 5.16
N GLY A 65 -6.17 0.31 5.87
CA GLY A 65 -5.62 1.48 6.55
C GLY A 65 -4.72 1.14 7.74
N GLY A 66 -4.07 2.17 8.28
CA GLY A 66 -3.17 2.06 9.44
C GLY A 66 -1.71 1.95 9.05
N HIS A 67 -0.88 1.39 9.94
CA HIS A 67 0.58 1.38 9.73
C HIS A 67 1.03 0.41 8.62
N CYS A 68 0.31 -0.70 8.40
CA CYS A 68 0.65 -1.67 7.34
C CYS A 68 0.63 -1.04 5.93
N PHE A 69 -0.25 -0.06 5.72
CA PHE A 69 -0.42 0.68 4.46
C PHE A 69 0.89 1.30 3.96
N SER A 70 1.67 1.92 4.84
CA SER A 70 2.89 2.63 4.42
C SER A 70 3.91 1.65 3.84
N PHE A 71 4.09 0.49 4.46
CA PHE A 71 5.01 -0.54 3.96
C PHE A 71 4.50 -1.16 2.66
N ALA A 72 3.22 -1.50 2.59
CA ALA A 72 2.61 -2.07 1.40
C ALA A 72 2.75 -1.13 0.18
N MET A 73 2.37 0.14 0.32
CA MET A 73 2.42 1.09 -0.80
C MET A 73 3.83 1.57 -1.16
N THR A 74 4.78 1.45 -0.23
CA THR A 74 6.18 1.79 -0.51
C THR A 74 6.88 0.68 -1.28
N HIS A 75 6.54 -0.59 -1.04
CA HIS A 75 7.32 -1.73 -1.53
C HIS A 75 6.62 -2.62 -2.55
N LEU A 76 5.29 -2.57 -2.68
CA LEU A 76 4.59 -3.32 -3.73
C LEU A 76 4.74 -2.63 -5.09
N GLY A 77 5.01 -3.40 -6.14
CA GLY A 77 5.19 -2.85 -7.48
C GLY A 77 4.87 -3.82 -8.61
N GLY A 78 4.98 -3.30 -9.84
CA GLY A 78 4.86 -4.10 -11.06
C GLY A 78 3.44 -4.55 -11.42
N ARG A 79 2.40 -3.96 -10.81
CA ARG A 79 0.99 -4.21 -11.17
C ARG A 79 0.35 -2.95 -11.77
N PRO A 80 -0.62 -3.08 -12.71
CA PRO A 80 -1.39 -1.96 -13.19
C PRO A 80 -2.13 -1.24 -12.07
N ALA A 81 -2.34 0.07 -12.19
CA ALA A 81 -3.04 0.87 -11.17
C ALA A 81 -4.43 0.29 -10.81
N GLY A 82 -5.16 -0.26 -11.80
CA GLY A 82 -6.47 -0.89 -11.58
C GLY A 82 -6.46 -2.19 -10.78
N LYS A 83 -5.29 -2.67 -10.34
CA LYS A 83 -5.14 -3.83 -9.45
C LYS A 83 -4.94 -3.45 -7.99
N TYR A 84 -4.81 -2.16 -7.66
CA TYR A 84 -4.69 -1.71 -6.28
C TYR A 84 -6.01 -1.11 -5.78
N HIS A 85 -6.47 -1.61 -4.63
CA HIS A 85 -7.68 -1.17 -3.94
C HIS A 85 -7.30 -0.73 -2.53
N ILE A 86 -7.50 0.54 -2.22
CA ILE A 86 -7.03 1.14 -0.97
C ILE A 86 -8.25 1.82 -0.31
N PRO A 87 -9.11 1.07 0.41
CA PRO A 87 -10.38 1.56 0.95
C PRO A 87 -10.20 2.44 2.19
N ILE A 88 -9.33 3.45 2.11
CA ILE A 88 -8.94 4.33 3.22
C ILE A 88 -9.64 5.70 3.18
N ASP A 89 -10.78 5.82 2.49
CA ASP A 89 -11.44 7.09 2.16
C ASP A 89 -11.49 8.08 3.34
N PHE A 90 -12.34 7.82 4.34
CA PHE A 90 -12.45 8.66 5.54
C PHE A 90 -11.35 8.39 6.58
N GLY A 91 -10.23 7.79 6.16
CA GLY A 91 -9.22 7.24 7.08
C GLY A 91 -9.76 6.08 7.92
N ALA A 92 -10.83 5.41 7.44
CA ALA A 92 -11.48 4.33 8.16
C ALA A 92 -10.55 3.11 8.25
N ILE A 93 -10.22 2.72 9.49
CA ILE A 93 -9.56 1.46 9.80
C ILE A 93 -10.64 0.35 9.79
N GLY A 94 -10.27 -0.88 9.43
CA GLY A 94 -11.17 -2.04 9.43
C GLY A 94 -11.87 -2.33 8.11
N SER A 95 -11.72 -1.48 7.09
CA SER A 95 -12.36 -1.63 5.78
C SER A 95 -11.70 -2.68 4.87
N GLY A 96 -10.52 -3.20 5.25
CA GLY A 96 -9.70 -4.11 4.44
C GLY A 96 -10.42 -5.42 4.09
N LEU A 97 -10.79 -6.20 5.10
CA LEU A 97 -11.45 -7.50 4.91
C LEU A 97 -12.78 -7.42 4.14
N PRO A 98 -13.74 -6.54 4.50
CA PRO A 98 -14.98 -6.39 3.72
C PRO A 98 -14.72 -5.98 2.26
N ALA A 99 -13.76 -5.09 2.00
CA ALA A 99 -13.42 -4.70 0.64
C ALA A 99 -12.81 -5.87 -0.16
N ALA A 100 -11.95 -6.68 0.47
CA ALA A 100 -11.37 -7.86 -0.16
C ALA A 100 -12.44 -8.89 -0.55
N ILE A 101 -13.43 -9.12 0.31
CA ILE A 101 -14.58 -9.98 0.01
C ILE A 101 -15.37 -9.43 -1.18
N GLY A 102 -15.66 -8.12 -1.18
CA GLY A 102 -16.38 -7.47 -2.30
C GLY A 102 -15.63 -7.57 -3.63
N VAL A 103 -14.32 -7.34 -3.64
CA VAL A 103 -13.48 -7.49 -4.83
C VAL A 103 -13.43 -8.95 -5.29
N ALA A 104 -13.26 -9.90 -4.36
CA ALA A 104 -13.25 -11.32 -4.68
C ALA A 104 -14.57 -11.77 -5.32
N ALA A 105 -15.71 -11.33 -4.77
CA ALA A 105 -17.03 -11.62 -5.33
C ALA A 105 -17.22 -11.00 -6.73
N ALA A 106 -16.77 -9.76 -6.93
CA ALA A 106 -16.89 -9.07 -8.23
C ALA A 106 -15.97 -9.66 -9.31
N ARG A 107 -14.78 -10.12 -8.94
CA ARG A 107 -13.80 -10.71 -9.87
C ARG A 107 -14.07 -12.19 -10.16
N ASN A 108 -14.56 -12.92 -9.16
CA ASN A 108 -14.89 -14.34 -9.22
C ASN A 108 -13.80 -15.23 -9.88
N ASN A 109 -12.54 -14.96 -9.54
CA ASN A 109 -11.38 -15.67 -10.12
C ASN A 109 -10.37 -16.15 -9.06
N GLY A 110 -10.62 -15.90 -7.78
CA GLY A 110 -9.76 -16.32 -6.67
C GLY A 110 -8.43 -15.57 -6.56
N LYS A 111 -8.23 -14.47 -7.29
CA LYS A 111 -6.94 -13.76 -7.39
C LYS A 111 -6.94 -12.47 -6.58
N VAL A 112 -7.05 -12.60 -5.26
CA VAL A 112 -7.12 -11.46 -4.33
C VAL A 112 -6.12 -11.65 -3.19
N MET A 113 -5.31 -10.63 -2.92
CA MET A 113 -4.48 -10.56 -1.70
C MET A 113 -4.92 -9.37 -0.87
N LEU A 114 -5.22 -9.62 0.41
CA LEU A 114 -5.43 -8.58 1.42
C LEU A 114 -4.16 -8.44 2.26
N ILE A 115 -3.69 -7.20 2.41
CA ILE A 115 -2.71 -6.81 3.44
C ILE A 115 -3.45 -5.99 4.48
N ASP A 116 -3.49 -6.49 5.71
CA ASP A 116 -4.21 -5.88 6.81
C ASP A 116 -3.37 -5.88 8.09
N GLY A 117 -3.66 -4.94 8.99
CA GLY A 117 -3.14 -4.93 10.35
C GLY A 117 -4.06 -5.74 11.28
N ASP A 118 -3.51 -6.22 12.39
CA ASP A 118 -4.25 -6.96 13.41
C ASP A 118 -5.46 -6.18 13.97
N GLY A 119 -5.28 -4.91 14.33
CA GLY A 119 -6.36 -4.08 14.88
C GLY A 119 -7.46 -3.77 13.85
N SER A 120 -7.11 -3.67 12.57
CA SER A 120 -8.05 -3.46 11.48
C SER A 120 -8.82 -4.76 11.16
N LEU A 121 -8.11 -5.88 11.04
CA LEU A 121 -8.72 -7.19 10.88
C LEU A 121 -9.69 -7.52 12.02
N TYR A 122 -9.32 -7.22 13.26
CA TYR A 122 -10.14 -7.53 14.44
C TYR A 122 -11.52 -6.87 14.42
N GLN A 123 -11.66 -5.70 13.79
CA GLN A 123 -12.94 -4.97 13.74
C GLN A 123 -14.01 -5.70 12.92
N HIS A 124 -13.61 -6.53 11.96
CA HIS A 124 -14.52 -7.30 11.11
C HIS A 124 -14.12 -8.77 11.00
N ILE A 125 -13.44 -9.32 12.01
CA ILE A 125 -12.91 -10.69 11.96
C ILE A 125 -14.01 -11.75 11.78
N GLN A 126 -15.24 -11.46 12.20
CA GLN A 126 -16.40 -12.31 11.95
C GLN A 126 -16.62 -12.55 10.45
N GLU A 127 -16.31 -11.58 9.58
CA GLU A 127 -16.51 -11.70 8.12
C GLU A 127 -15.61 -12.76 7.46
N LEU A 128 -14.65 -13.34 8.18
CA LEU A 128 -13.94 -14.53 7.71
C LEU A 128 -14.89 -15.70 7.43
N GLU A 129 -16.03 -15.77 8.11
CA GLU A 129 -17.09 -16.76 7.85
C GLU A 129 -17.77 -16.59 6.48
N THR A 130 -17.65 -15.40 5.89
CA THR A 130 -18.19 -15.06 4.56
C THR A 130 -17.25 -15.49 3.43
N VAL A 131 -15.96 -15.74 3.73
CA VAL A 131 -14.96 -16.18 2.75
C VAL A 131 -15.22 -17.63 2.32
N ARG A 132 -15.14 -17.91 1.01
CA ARG A 132 -15.40 -19.23 0.41
C ARG A 132 -14.22 -19.76 -0.37
#